data_AF-A0A2N9G6X4-F1
#
_entry.id   AF-A0A2N9G6X4-F1
#
_cell.length_a   1.000
_cell.length_b   1.000
_cell.length_c   1.000
_cell.angle_alpha   90.00
_cell.angle_beta   90.00
_cell.angle_gamma   90.00
#
_symmetry.space_group_name_H-M   'P 1'
#
loop_
_entity.id
_entity.type
_entity.pdbx_description
1 polymer ?
#
loop_
_entity_poly.entity_id
_entity_poly.type
_entity_poly.pdbx_seq_one_letter_code
_entity_poly.pdbx_strand_id
1 'polypeptide(L)'
;MSSTCFSKVQKFPSLYWPDPSLEDISDAGRSIYNTSRAALLDSSGYFWSSDFLVFKATDYGAVTQRRLTLDHDGNLRLYSLKETNGSWDWVVTWQAISDPCRIHGICGPNGVCTYDHVSGRRCSCLQGFRMKDHIDWTYGCEPEFSISCKNTDESSFVQLAHVEYYGSDIDFLKRNHKYCHL
;
A
#
# COMPACT_ATOMS: atom_id res chain seq x y z
N MET A 1 -44.45 -8.70 -6.77
CA MET A 1 -43.39 -7.67 -6.68
C MET A 1 -42.88 -7.67 -5.26
N SER A 2 -41.77 -8.35 -5.00
CA SER A 2 -41.10 -8.29 -3.69
C SER A 2 -39.89 -7.40 -3.85
N SER A 3 -39.98 -6.17 -3.34
CA SER A 3 -38.91 -5.20 -3.31
C SER A 3 -37.99 -5.51 -2.14
N THR A 4 -36.87 -6.17 -2.40
CA THR A 4 -35.78 -6.33 -1.44
C THR A 4 -35.13 -4.97 -1.23
N CYS A 5 -35.36 -4.38 -0.06
CA CYS A 5 -34.68 -3.18 0.39
C CYS A 5 -33.26 -3.58 0.81
N PHE A 6 -32.25 -3.28 -0.01
CA PHE A 6 -30.86 -3.35 0.42
C PHE A 6 -30.62 -2.16 1.36
N SER A 7 -30.56 -2.42 2.66
CA SER A 7 -30.01 -1.49 3.63
C SER A 7 -28.58 -1.17 3.21
N LYS A 8 -28.32 0.10 2.86
CA LYS A 8 -26.95 0.60 2.72
C LYS A 8 -26.29 0.47 4.08
N VAL A 9 -25.53 -0.60 4.28
CA VAL A 9 -24.63 -0.74 5.42
C VAL A 9 -23.65 0.43 5.37
N GLN A 10 -23.66 1.26 6.40
CA GLN A 10 -22.76 2.39 6.54
C GLN A 10 -21.32 1.85 6.68
N LYS A 11 -20.58 1.84 5.57
CA LYS A 11 -19.14 1.51 5.56
C LYS A 11 -18.39 2.67 6.19
N PHE A 12 -17.91 2.49 7.42
CA PHE A 12 -17.01 3.46 8.05
C PHE A 12 -15.59 3.29 7.48
N PRO A 13 -14.89 4.36 7.07
CA PRO A 13 -13.50 4.28 6.64
C PRO A 13 -12.59 4.19 7.88
N SER A 14 -12.59 3.04 8.54
CA SER A 14 -11.78 2.79 9.75
C SER A 14 -10.71 1.72 9.55
N LEU A 15 -10.54 1.23 8.32
CA LEU A 15 -9.60 0.15 8.03
C LEU A 15 -8.34 0.71 7.38
N TYR A 16 -7.24 0.64 8.13
CA TYR A 16 -5.92 0.87 7.59
C TYR A 16 -5.52 -0.32 6.70
N TRP A 17 -5.39 -0.01 5.41
CA TRP A 17 -4.90 -0.81 4.27
C TRP A 17 -5.04 -2.34 4.40
N PRO A 18 -6.24 -2.92 4.16
CA PRO A 18 -6.31 -4.35 3.86
C PRO A 18 -5.52 -4.63 2.57
N ASP A 19 -5.03 -5.87 2.44
CA ASP A 19 -4.45 -6.29 1.16
C ASP A 19 -5.49 -6.05 0.04
N PRO A 20 -5.17 -5.24 -0.99
CA PRO A 20 -6.11 -4.92 -2.07
C PRO A 20 -6.65 -6.14 -2.80
N SER A 21 -5.96 -7.28 -2.74
CA SER A 21 -6.41 -8.53 -3.37
C SER A 21 -7.52 -9.23 -2.57
N LEU A 22 -7.87 -8.75 -1.37
CA LEU A 22 -8.92 -9.33 -0.56
C LEU A 22 -10.28 -8.77 -0.97
N GLU A 23 -11.09 -9.61 -1.62
CA GLU A 23 -12.47 -9.28 -1.97
C GLU A 23 -13.35 -9.10 -0.72
N ASP A 24 -13.09 -9.89 0.33
CA ASP A 24 -13.71 -9.74 1.65
C ASP A 24 -12.66 -9.45 2.73
N ILE A 25 -12.86 -8.37 3.47
CA ILE A 25 -12.03 -7.98 4.62
C ILE A 25 -12.09 -9.04 5.74
N SER A 26 -13.18 -9.82 5.79
CA SER A 26 -13.32 -10.91 6.74
C SER A 26 -12.29 -12.03 6.51
N ASP A 27 -11.76 -12.17 5.28
CA ASP A 27 -10.68 -13.11 4.96
C ASP A 27 -9.33 -12.70 5.58
N ALA A 28 -9.14 -11.40 5.85
CA ALA A 28 -8.04 -10.92 6.71
C ALA A 28 -8.28 -11.19 8.21
N GLY A 29 -9.38 -11.87 8.58
CA GLY A 29 -9.80 -12.08 9.96
C GLY A 29 -10.29 -10.81 10.65
N ARG A 30 -10.64 -9.77 9.90
CA ARG A 30 -11.00 -8.44 10.44
C ARG A 30 -12.50 -8.16 10.31
N SER A 31 -13.12 -7.66 11.39
CA SER A 31 -14.54 -7.27 11.40
C SER A 31 -14.72 -5.77 11.13
N ILE A 32 -15.51 -5.43 10.11
CA ILE A 32 -15.90 -4.04 9.79
C ILE A 32 -17.12 -3.56 10.59
N TYR A 33 -17.79 -4.46 11.30
CA TYR A 33 -19.05 -4.19 12.01
C TYR A 33 -18.84 -3.85 13.49
N ASN A 34 -17.66 -4.13 14.04
CA ASN A 34 -17.32 -3.81 15.43
C ASN A 34 -16.37 -2.60 15.51
N THR A 35 -16.89 -1.48 16.01
CA THR A 35 -16.14 -0.23 16.21
C THR A 35 -15.48 -0.13 17.58
N SER A 36 -15.73 -1.07 18.49
CA SER A 36 -15.04 -1.14 19.79
C SER A 36 -13.65 -1.73 19.57
N ARG A 37 -12.70 -0.88 19.17
CA ARG A 37 -11.31 -1.28 18.91
C ARG A 37 -10.44 -0.87 20.09
N ALA A 38 -9.90 -1.87 20.78
CA ALA A 38 -8.89 -1.68 21.81
C ALA A 38 -7.52 -2.02 21.21
N ALA A 39 -6.52 -1.23 21.53
CA ALA A 39 -5.13 -1.51 21.22
C ALA A 39 -4.28 -1.15 22.44
N LEU A 40 -3.30 -2.00 22.73
CA LEU A 40 -2.34 -1.80 23.80
C LEU A 40 -0.94 -1.98 23.24
N LEU A 41 -0.13 -0.96 23.41
CA LEU A 41 1.32 -0.98 23.19
C LEU A 41 1.97 -0.79 24.55
N ASP A 42 2.74 -1.77 24.99
CA ASP A 42 3.46 -1.66 26.24
C ASP A 42 4.88 -1.10 26.07
N SER A 43 5.50 -0.76 27.20
CA SER A 43 6.88 -0.30 27.25
C SER A 43 7.89 -1.43 27.08
N SER A 44 7.51 -2.69 26.83
CA SER A 44 8.42 -3.78 26.45
C SER A 44 8.49 -4.01 24.94
N GLY A 45 7.54 -3.44 24.18
CA GLY A 45 7.47 -3.55 22.73
C GLY A 45 6.48 -4.62 22.27
N TYR A 46 5.61 -5.09 23.16
CA TYR A 46 4.48 -5.93 22.82
C TYR A 46 3.29 -5.08 22.40
N PHE A 47 2.75 -5.38 21.23
CA PHE A 47 1.51 -4.80 20.74
C PHE A 47 0.44 -5.89 20.67
N TRP A 48 -0.76 -5.53 21.12
CA TRP A 48 -1.96 -6.34 20.95
C TRP A 48 -3.14 -5.44 20.60
N SER A 49 -4.00 -5.91 19.71
CA SER A 49 -5.28 -5.28 19.42
C SER A 49 -6.43 -6.30 19.43
N SER A 50 -7.63 -5.80 19.72
CA SER A 50 -8.88 -6.56 19.71
C SER A 50 -9.26 -7.11 18.33
N ASP A 51 -8.59 -6.68 17.25
CA ASP A 51 -8.73 -7.21 15.89
C ASP A 51 -7.73 -8.34 15.58
N PHE A 52 -7.12 -8.92 16.61
CA PHE A 52 -6.13 -10.00 16.55
C PHE A 52 -4.76 -9.61 15.97
N LEU A 53 -4.50 -8.32 15.71
CA LEU A 53 -3.13 -7.89 15.39
C LEU A 53 -2.26 -7.99 16.65
N VAL A 54 -1.25 -8.87 16.58
CA VAL A 54 -0.24 -9.03 17.61
C VAL A 54 1.14 -8.99 16.97
N PHE A 55 2.02 -8.15 17.50
CA PHE A 55 3.41 -8.12 17.09
C PHE A 55 4.33 -7.74 18.24
N LYS A 56 5.61 -8.01 18.04
CA LYS A 56 6.69 -7.64 18.95
C LYS A 56 7.69 -6.78 18.20
N ALA A 57 8.19 -5.76 18.89
CA ALA A 57 9.33 -4.99 18.42
C ALA A 57 10.57 -5.88 18.27
N THR A 58 11.49 -5.52 17.37
CA THR A 58 12.79 -6.21 17.23
C THR A 58 13.65 -6.11 18.49
N ASP A 59 13.41 -5.08 19.32
CA ASP A 59 14.05 -4.86 20.62
C ASP A 59 13.16 -5.30 21.80
N TYR A 60 12.25 -6.26 21.57
CA TYR A 60 11.31 -6.74 22.58
C TYR A 60 12.01 -7.14 23.89
N GLY A 61 11.49 -6.62 25.01
CA GLY A 61 12.04 -6.78 26.35
C GLY A 61 12.85 -5.57 26.83
N ALA A 62 13.33 -4.72 25.93
CA ALA A 62 13.92 -3.43 26.30
C ALA A 62 12.82 -2.46 26.75
N VAL A 63 12.98 -1.87 27.94
CA VAL A 63 12.05 -0.86 28.44
C VAL A 63 12.49 0.52 27.96
N THR A 64 11.80 1.05 26.95
CA THR A 64 12.09 2.36 26.36
C THR A 64 10.82 3.08 25.92
N GLN A 65 10.93 4.37 25.63
CA GLN A 65 9.85 5.15 25.07
C GLN A 65 9.54 4.67 23.65
N ARG A 66 8.25 4.49 23.35
CA ARG A 66 7.78 4.01 22.04
C ARG A 66 6.70 4.91 21.47
N ARG A 67 6.62 4.92 20.14
CA ARG A 67 5.50 5.51 19.40
C ARG A 67 5.12 4.59 18.23
N LEU A 68 3.83 4.38 18.05
CA LEU A 68 3.27 3.74 16.86
C LEU A 68 2.76 4.85 15.95
N THR A 69 3.27 4.92 14.72
CA THR A 69 3.07 6.08 13.84
C THR A 69 2.65 5.60 12.45
N LEU A 70 1.60 6.22 11.91
CA LEU A 70 1.28 6.12 10.50
C LEU A 70 2.12 7.17 9.77
N ASP A 71 3.11 6.69 9.02
CA ASP A 71 4.01 7.58 8.30
C ASP A 71 3.38 8.10 7.00
N HIS A 72 3.95 9.17 6.46
CA HIS A 72 3.48 9.85 5.24
C HIS A 72 3.41 8.95 4.00
N ASP A 73 4.20 7.87 3.97
CA ASP A 73 4.19 6.89 2.89
C ASP A 73 3.03 5.89 3.03
N GLY A 74 2.19 6.04 4.05
CA GLY A 74 1.06 5.18 4.32
C GLY A 74 1.44 3.88 5.00
N ASN A 75 2.65 3.72 5.56
CA ASN A 75 3.04 2.55 6.35
C ASN A 75 2.91 2.80 7.86
N LEU A 76 2.41 1.83 8.61
CA LEU A 76 2.34 1.88 10.08
C LEU A 76 3.65 1.32 10.67
N ARG A 77 4.37 2.13 11.43
CA ARG A 77 5.67 1.79 12.02
C ARG A 77 5.69 1.97 13.53
N LEU A 78 6.31 1.02 14.23
CA LEU A 78 6.69 1.18 15.62
C LEU A 78 8.10 1.74 15.67
N TYR A 79 8.27 2.83 16.42
CA TYR A 79 9.56 3.41 16.73
C TYR A 79 9.90 3.21 18.20
N SER A 80 11.12 2.78 18.47
CA SER A 80 11.73 2.78 19.80
C SER A 80 12.73 3.94 19.90
N LEU A 81 12.73 4.64 21.02
CA LEU A 81 13.76 5.64 21.32
C LEU A 81 15.04 4.91 21.75
N LYS A 82 16.14 5.11 21.04
CA LYS A 82 17.42 4.44 21.29
C LYS A 82 18.55 5.44 21.38
N GLU A 83 19.38 5.30 22.41
CA GLU A 83 20.63 6.05 22.52
C GLU A 83 21.71 5.38 21.68
N THR A 84 22.33 6.13 20.77
CA THR A 84 23.47 5.70 19.97
C THR A 84 24.51 6.80 19.98
N ASN A 85 25.73 6.50 20.44
CA ASN A 85 26.85 7.46 20.51
C ASN A 85 26.51 8.77 21.26
N GLY A 86 25.69 8.71 22.31
CA GLY A 86 25.27 9.88 23.10
C GLY A 86 24.18 10.75 22.47
N SER A 87 23.62 10.33 21.32
CA SER A 87 22.43 10.92 20.71
C SER A 87 21.23 9.99 20.87
N TRP A 88 20.05 10.56 21.10
CA TRP A 88 18.80 9.83 21.16
C TRP A 88 18.07 9.91 19.83
N ASP A 89 17.88 8.76 19.19
CA ASP A 89 17.23 8.66 17.89
C ASP A 89 16.03 7.72 17.93
N TRP A 90 15.03 8.01 17.10
CA TRP A 90 13.89 7.13 16.88
C TRP A 90 14.25 6.10 15.81
N VAL A 91 14.32 4.83 16.20
CA VAL A 91 14.62 3.72 15.29
C VAL A 91 13.39 2.88 15.03
N VAL A 92 13.16 2.48 13.78
CA VAL A 92 12.05 1.58 13.42
C VAL A 92 12.35 0.19 13.99
N THR A 93 11.46 -0.32 14.83
CA THR A 93 11.57 -1.65 15.46
C THR A 93 10.46 -2.60 15.05
N TRP A 94 9.46 -2.12 14.32
CA TRP A 94 8.49 -2.94 13.59
C TRP A 94 7.81 -2.10 12.51
N GLN A 95 7.35 -2.73 11.42
CA GLN A 95 6.52 -2.09 10.41
C GLN A 95 5.47 -3.05 9.86
N ALA A 96 4.30 -2.54 9.51
CA ALA A 96 3.20 -3.34 8.99
C ALA A 96 3.52 -3.92 7.60
N ILE A 97 4.09 -3.10 6.71
CA ILE A 97 4.43 -3.52 5.35
C ILE A 97 5.96 -3.56 5.24
N SER A 98 6.52 -4.77 5.16
CA SER A 98 7.97 -4.99 5.06
C SER A 98 8.54 -4.63 3.69
N ASP A 99 7.81 -4.93 2.62
CA ASP A 99 8.14 -4.55 1.26
C ASP A 99 7.41 -3.24 0.88
N PRO A 100 8.11 -2.09 0.82
CA PRO A 100 7.49 -0.80 0.53
C PRO A 100 6.77 -0.75 -0.83
N CYS A 101 7.12 -1.61 -1.80
CA CYS A 101 6.44 -1.64 -3.10
C CYS A 101 5.03 -2.23 -3.03
N ARG A 102 4.69 -2.92 -1.94
CA ARG A 102 3.31 -3.34 -1.65
C ARG A 102 2.44 -2.21 -1.11
N ILE A 103 3.04 -1.06 -0.77
CA ILE A 103 2.28 0.12 -0.39
C ILE A 103 1.70 0.74 -1.66
N HIS A 104 0.38 0.85 -1.70
CA HIS A 104 -0.30 1.33 -2.90
C HIS A 104 0.00 2.80 -3.18
N GLY A 105 0.22 3.11 -4.46
CA GLY A 105 0.48 4.48 -4.90
C GLY A 105 1.86 5.03 -4.50
N ILE A 106 2.75 4.20 -3.96
CA ILE A 106 4.05 4.62 -3.42
C ILE A 106 4.97 5.28 -4.47
N CYS A 107 4.76 5.01 -5.76
CA CYS A 107 5.48 5.62 -6.89
C CYS A 107 4.56 6.44 -7.82
N GLY A 108 3.32 6.71 -7.40
CA GLY A 108 2.32 7.43 -8.19
C GLY A 108 1.88 6.71 -9.47
N PRO A 109 0.98 7.32 -10.25
CA PRO A 109 0.47 6.74 -11.49
C PRO A 109 1.57 6.53 -12.55
N ASN A 110 1.51 5.43 -13.30
CA ASN A 110 2.48 5.06 -14.35
C ASN A 110 3.95 4.92 -13.86
N GLY A 111 4.18 4.93 -12.55
CA GLY A 111 5.47 4.65 -11.93
C GLY A 111 5.61 3.17 -11.60
N VAL A 112 6.81 2.63 -11.79
CA VAL A 112 7.18 1.27 -11.39
C VAL A 112 7.96 1.35 -10.09
N CYS A 113 7.57 0.53 -9.12
CA CYS A 113 8.29 0.38 -7.86
C CYS A 113 9.25 -0.80 -7.91
N THR A 114 10.47 -0.60 -7.42
CA THR A 114 11.42 -1.67 -7.15
C THR A 114 11.93 -1.54 -5.73
N TYR A 115 12.15 -2.66 -5.06
CA TYR A 115 12.67 -2.70 -3.70
C TYR A 115 13.87 -3.63 -3.63
N ASP A 116 14.95 -3.13 -3.03
CA ASP A 116 16.13 -3.90 -2.68
C ASP A 116 16.50 -3.60 -1.22
N HIS A 117 16.89 -4.61 -0.45
CA HIS A 117 17.16 -4.44 0.98
C HIS A 117 18.34 -3.52 1.28
N VAL A 118 19.30 -3.42 0.36
CA VAL A 118 20.48 -2.54 0.51
C VAL A 118 20.16 -1.12 0.06
N SER A 119 19.46 -1.01 -1.06
CA SER A 119 19.22 0.25 -1.75
C SER A 119 17.93 0.96 -1.36
N GLY A 120 17.03 0.26 -0.67
CA GLY A 120 15.68 0.71 -0.37
C GLY A 120 14.75 0.69 -1.58
N ARG A 121 13.61 1.36 -1.40
CA ARG A 121 12.58 1.56 -2.43
C ARG A 121 13.06 2.56 -3.48
N ARG A 122 12.96 2.20 -4.76
CA ARG A 122 13.15 3.09 -5.91
C ARG A 122 11.91 3.13 -6.77
N CYS A 123 11.66 4.30 -7.34
CA CYS A 123 10.61 4.53 -8.33
C CYS A 123 11.26 4.88 -9.67
N SER A 124 10.65 4.44 -10.76
CA SER A 124 11.09 4.74 -12.12
C SER A 124 9.90 4.85 -13.05
N CYS A 125 10.01 5.65 -14.11
CA CYS A 125 8.99 5.71 -15.14
C CYS A 125 9.16 4.61 -16.18
N LEU A 126 8.05 4.21 -16.79
CA LEU A 126 8.04 3.34 -17.95
C LEU A 126 8.74 4.01 -19.14
N GLN A 127 9.18 3.21 -20.12
CA GLN A 127 9.75 3.74 -21.34
C GLN A 127 8.75 4.66 -22.06
N GLY A 128 9.21 5.85 -22.49
CA GLY A 128 8.36 6.87 -23.11
C GLY A 128 7.55 7.71 -22.10
N PHE A 129 7.79 7.54 -20.80
CA PHE A 129 7.24 8.37 -19.74
C PHE A 129 8.37 9.07 -18.98
N ARG A 130 8.05 10.23 -18.43
CA ARG A 130 8.95 10.98 -17.54
C ARG A 130 8.27 11.29 -16.22
N MET A 131 9.09 11.56 -15.22
CA MET A 131 8.65 11.94 -13.90
C MET A 131 7.91 13.27 -13.97
N LYS A 132 6.70 13.33 -13.42
CA LYS A 132 5.84 14.52 -13.49
C LYS A 132 6.33 15.65 -12.60
N ASP A 133 6.79 15.31 -11.41
CA ASP A 133 7.42 16.23 -10.46
C ASP A 133 8.82 15.71 -10.14
N HIS A 134 9.86 16.51 -10.34
CA HIS A 134 11.26 16.08 -10.19
C HIS A 134 11.68 15.75 -8.76
N ILE A 135 10.86 16.07 -7.77
CA ILE A 135 11.15 15.92 -6.34
C ILE A 135 10.24 14.84 -5.74
N ASP A 136 8.99 14.78 -6.18
CA ASP A 136 7.97 13.95 -5.55
C ASP A 136 7.39 12.88 -6.49
N TRP A 137 7.78 11.63 -6.25
CA TRP A 137 7.29 10.45 -6.97
C TRP A 137 5.79 10.19 -6.78
N THR A 138 5.12 10.76 -5.78
CA THR A 138 3.68 10.55 -5.59
C THR A 138 2.84 11.09 -6.76
N TYR A 139 3.37 12.07 -7.51
CA TYR A 139 2.76 12.57 -8.74
C TYR A 139 2.89 11.59 -9.93
N GLY A 140 3.77 10.59 -9.81
CA GLY A 140 3.99 9.57 -10.82
C GLY A 140 4.63 10.08 -12.09
N CYS A 141 4.25 9.48 -13.20
CA CYS A 141 4.84 9.70 -14.51
C CYS A 141 3.80 10.14 -15.55
N GLU A 142 4.23 11.04 -16.44
CA GLU A 142 3.46 11.51 -17.59
C GLU A 142 4.09 11.02 -18.91
N PRO A 143 3.28 10.75 -19.94
CA PRO A 143 3.81 10.32 -21.23
C PRO A 143 4.57 11.47 -21.90
N GLU A 144 5.70 11.15 -22.53
CA GLU A 144 6.45 12.08 -23.38
C GLU A 144 5.89 12.16 -24.80
N PHE A 145 4.80 11.42 -25.07
CA PHE A 145 4.11 11.35 -26.34
C PHE A 145 2.64 11.74 -26.19
N SER A 146 2.03 12.20 -27.28
CA SER A 146 0.60 12.46 -27.35
C SER A 146 -0.14 11.21 -27.82
N ILE A 147 -1.09 10.72 -27.02
CA ILE A 147 -2.01 9.66 -27.45
C ILE A 147 -3.09 10.30 -28.33
N SER A 148 -3.10 9.95 -29.62
CA SER A 148 -4.16 10.32 -30.56
C SER A 148 -5.00 9.09 -30.85
N CYS A 149 -6.28 9.12 -30.49
CA CYS A 149 -7.24 8.04 -30.79
C CYS A 149 -7.89 8.21 -32.17
N LYS A 150 -7.27 8.98 -33.08
CA LYS A 150 -7.72 9.01 -34.47
C LYS A 150 -7.22 7.73 -35.12
N ASN A 151 -8.10 7.03 -35.86
CA ASN A 151 -7.85 5.73 -36.52
C ASN A 151 -6.73 5.76 -37.59
N THR A 152 -5.88 6.77 -37.62
CA THR A 152 -4.80 6.99 -38.56
C THR A 152 -3.42 6.71 -37.95
N ASP A 153 -3.32 6.63 -36.62
CA ASP A 153 -2.05 6.47 -35.92
C ASP A 153 -1.92 5.02 -35.44
N GLU A 154 -0.91 4.29 -35.93
CA GLU A 154 -0.59 2.96 -35.43
C GLU A 154 -0.12 3.06 -33.98
N SER A 155 -0.90 2.52 -33.05
CA SER A 155 -0.50 2.36 -31.67
C SER A 155 0.20 1.02 -31.49
N SER A 156 1.28 1.02 -30.70
CA SER A 156 1.96 -0.19 -30.26
C SER A 156 1.88 -0.32 -28.76
N PHE A 157 1.94 -1.54 -28.26
CA PHE A 157 1.96 -1.83 -26.84
C PHE A 157 3.35 -2.30 -26.44
N VAL A 158 3.81 -1.85 -25.27
CA VAL A 158 5.04 -2.34 -24.67
C VAL A 158 4.68 -3.40 -23.64
N GLN A 159 5.18 -4.60 -23.83
CA GLN A 159 5.04 -5.66 -22.84
C GLN A 159 5.95 -5.36 -21.64
N LEU A 160 5.37 -5.29 -20.45
CA LEU A 160 6.12 -5.20 -19.21
C LEU A 160 6.17 -6.58 -18.57
N ALA A 161 7.38 -7.12 -18.43
CA ALA A 161 7.62 -8.36 -17.71
C ALA A 161 7.96 -8.08 -16.25
N HIS A 162 7.55 -8.96 -15.34
CA HIS A 162 7.87 -8.89 -13.91
C HIS A 162 7.33 -7.64 -13.20
N VAL A 163 6.17 -7.13 -13.63
CA VAL A 163 5.48 -6.00 -12.99
C VAL A 163 4.09 -6.47 -12.53
N GLU A 164 3.73 -6.14 -11.29
CA GLU A 164 2.38 -6.33 -10.76
C GLU A 164 1.55 -5.06 -11.03
N TYR A 165 0.41 -5.23 -11.70
CA TYR A 165 -0.47 -4.12 -12.03
C TYR A 165 -1.52 -3.91 -10.93
N TYR A 166 -1.18 -3.11 -9.92
CA TYR A 166 -2.09 -2.84 -8.80
C TYR A 166 -3.42 -2.19 -9.26
N GLY A 167 -4.55 -2.83 -8.94
CA GLY A 167 -5.90 -2.28 -9.18
C GLY A 167 -6.32 -2.27 -10.65
N SER A 168 -5.52 -2.88 -11.53
CA SER A 168 -5.86 -3.15 -12.93
C SER A 168 -5.94 -4.65 -13.18
N ASP A 169 -6.32 -5.40 -12.15
CA ASP A 169 -6.54 -6.83 -12.19
C ASP A 169 -7.68 -7.08 -13.18
N ILE A 170 -7.34 -7.76 -14.28
CA ILE A 170 -8.18 -8.00 -15.46
C ILE A 170 -9.50 -8.73 -15.13
N ASP A 171 -9.67 -9.23 -13.91
CA ASP A 171 -10.85 -9.97 -13.47
C ASP A 171 -12.13 -9.13 -13.36
N PHE A 172 -12.05 -7.80 -13.48
CA PHE A 172 -13.25 -6.93 -13.38
C PHE A 172 -14.06 -6.75 -14.68
N LEU A 173 -13.75 -7.46 -15.77
CA LEU A 173 -14.62 -7.49 -16.96
C LEU A 173 -15.00 -8.91 -17.39
N LYS A 174 -15.77 -9.62 -16.55
CA LYS A 174 -16.71 -10.68 -16.99
C LYS A 174 -17.87 -10.10 -17.83
N ARG A 175 -17.54 -9.33 -18.87
CA ARG A 175 -18.46 -8.99 -19.96
C ARG A 175 -17.73 -9.21 -21.29
N ASN A 176 -17.68 -10.47 -21.72
CA ASN A 176 -17.43 -10.87 -23.12
C ASN A 176 -16.34 -10.09 -23.86
N HIS A 177 -15.10 -10.09 -23.38
CA HIS A 177 -13.97 -9.56 -24.17
C HIS A 177 -13.44 -10.63 -25.13
N LYS A 178 -14.00 -10.65 -26.35
CA LYS A 178 -13.39 -11.26 -27.54
C LYS A 178 -12.26 -10.41 -28.14
N TYR A 179 -11.80 -9.36 -27.46
CA TYR A 179 -10.88 -8.37 -28.02
C TYR A 179 -9.86 -7.90 -26.98
N CYS A 180 -8.90 -8.76 -26.68
CA CYS A 180 -7.56 -8.32 -26.32
C CYS A 180 -6.63 -9.02 -27.32
N HIS A 181 -6.29 -8.33 -28.41
CA HIS A 181 -5.27 -8.80 -29.33
C HIS A 181 -3.91 -8.33 -28.78
N LEU A 182 -3.07 -9.32 -28.46
CA LEU A 182 -1.62 -9.17 -28.36
C LEU A 182 -1.03 -8.90 -29.75
#